data_AF-A0A9J6G6M5-F1
#
_entry.id   AF-A0A9J6G6M5-F1
#
_cell.length_a   1.000
_cell.length_b   1.000
_cell.length_c   1.000
_cell.angle_alpha   90.00
_cell.angle_beta   90.00
_cell.angle_gamma   90.00
#
_symmetry.space_group_name_H-M   'P 1'
#
loop_
_entity.id
_entity.type
_entity.pdbx_description
1 polymer ?
#
loop_
_entity_poly.entity_id
_entity_poly.type
_entity_poly.pdbx_seq_one_letter_code
_entity_poly.pdbx_strand_id
1 'polypeptide(L)'
;MHDLEKAKINCQRLVSKLEASKQEWEKLQTALQAINAGSQQLSLNILALEKQKQQLEVTENSLRNNDPKVLFYTGIANVALLVAIFQLIEVVVKHTSQNVLAKFQEFILSFC
;
A
#
# COMPACT_ATOMS: atom_id res chain seq x y z
N MET A 1 -17.10 -31.25 -59.50
CA MET A 1 -15.75 -30.84 -59.06
C MET A 1 -15.72 -29.44 -58.42
N HIS A 2 -16.47 -28.45 -58.93
CA HIS A 2 -16.39 -27.06 -58.46
C HIS A 2 -16.84 -26.81 -57.00
N ASP A 3 -17.82 -27.57 -56.50
CA ASP A 3 -18.33 -27.42 -55.12
C ASP A 3 -17.39 -28.02 -54.06
N LEU A 4 -16.62 -29.05 -54.43
CA LEU A 4 -15.60 -29.65 -53.56
C LEU A 4 -14.44 -28.67 -53.32
N GLU A 5 -14.04 -27.92 -54.36
CA GLU A 5 -13.00 -26.89 -54.28
C GLU A 5 -13.43 -25.74 -53.36
N LYS A 6 -14.68 -25.27 -53.49
CA LYS A 6 -15.26 -24.24 -52.62
C LYS A 6 -15.34 -24.69 -51.16
N ALA A 7 -15.74 -25.94 -50.93
CA ALA A 7 -15.78 -26.52 -49.58
C ALA A 7 -14.37 -26.57 -48.96
N LYS A 8 -13.35 -26.97 -49.74
CA LYS A 8 -11.96 -27.01 -49.29
C LYS A 8 -11.43 -25.63 -48.90
N ILE A 9 -11.68 -24.62 -49.73
CA ILE A 9 -11.28 -23.23 -49.46
C ILE A 9 -11.97 -22.70 -48.20
N ASN A 10 -13.27 -22.98 -48.02
CA ASN A 10 -13.98 -22.52 -46.83
C ASN A 10 -13.47 -23.21 -45.56
N CYS A 11 -13.17 -24.51 -45.62
CA CYS A 11 -12.54 -25.24 -44.52
C CYS A 11 -11.18 -24.64 -44.16
N GLN A 12 -10.31 -24.39 -45.13
CA GLN A 12 -9.02 -23.73 -44.88
C GLN A 12 -9.18 -22.36 -44.22
N ARG A 13 -10.13 -21.55 -44.68
CA ARG A 13 -10.42 -20.24 -44.08
C ARG A 13 -10.89 -20.34 -42.62
N LEU A 14 -11.71 -21.35 -42.31
CA LEU A 14 -12.18 -21.59 -40.94
C LEU A 14 -11.05 -22.05 -40.03
N VAL A 15 -10.15 -22.90 -40.52
CA VAL A 15 -8.96 -23.36 -39.78
C VAL A 15 -8.05 -22.18 -39.45
N SER A 16 -7.73 -21.33 -40.43
CA SER A 16 -6.87 -20.16 -40.17
C SER A 16 -7.50 -19.17 -39.18
N LYS A 17 -8.84 -19.00 -39.21
CA LYS A 17 -9.55 -18.17 -38.22
C LYS A 17 -9.50 -18.78 -36.81
N LEU A 18 -9.65 -20.10 -36.71
CA LEU A 18 -9.56 -20.81 -35.44
C LEU A 18 -8.15 -20.73 -34.86
N GLU A 19 -7.12 -20.86 -35.69
CA GLU A 19 -5.71 -20.71 -35.29
C GLU A 19 -5.39 -19.29 -34.82
N ALA A 20 -5.87 -18.27 -35.52
CA ALA A 20 -5.72 -16.87 -35.12
C ALA A 20 -6.39 -16.60 -33.77
N SER A 21 -7.63 -17.05 -33.60
CA SER A 21 -8.35 -16.90 -32.32
C SER A 21 -7.63 -17.65 -31.18
N LYS A 22 -7.09 -18.84 -31.44
CA LYS A 22 -6.30 -19.59 -30.45
C LYS A 22 -5.06 -18.81 -30.02
N GLN A 23 -4.32 -18.23 -30.95
CA GLN A 23 -3.15 -17.41 -30.63
C GLN A 23 -3.51 -16.14 -29.83
N GLU A 24 -4.65 -15.52 -30.13
CA GLU A 24 -5.16 -14.40 -29.35
C GLU A 24 -5.49 -14.81 -27.91
N TRP A 25 -6.15 -15.96 -27.72
CA TRP A 25 -6.43 -16.51 -26.39
C TRP A 25 -5.17 -16.78 -25.58
N GLU A 26 -4.12 -17.35 -26.21
CA GLU A 26 -2.83 -17.60 -25.54
C GLU A 26 -2.15 -16.29 -25.12
N LYS A 27 -2.20 -15.26 -25.96
CA LYS A 27 -1.69 -13.92 -25.61
C LYS A 27 -2.47 -13.31 -24.45
N LEU A 28 -3.80 -13.38 -24.49
CA LEU A 28 -4.66 -12.87 -23.42
C LEU A 28 -4.42 -13.61 -22.10
N GLN A 29 -4.27 -14.93 -22.14
CA GLN A 29 -3.98 -15.74 -20.96
C GLN A 29 -2.63 -15.35 -20.34
N THR A 30 -1.61 -15.13 -21.17
CA THR A 30 -0.29 -14.68 -20.70
C THR A 30 -0.35 -13.29 -20.08
N ALA A 31 -1.08 -12.35 -20.71
CA ALA A 31 -1.28 -11.01 -20.17
C ALA A 31 -2.02 -11.03 -18.82
N LEU A 32 -3.07 -11.85 -18.68
CA LEU A 32 -3.80 -12.01 -17.42
C LEU A 32 -2.90 -12.55 -16.30
N GLN A 33 -2.05 -13.54 -16.60
CA GLN A 33 -1.10 -14.07 -15.63
C GLN A 33 -0.10 -13.01 -15.17
N ALA A 34 0.44 -12.21 -16.10
CA ALA A 34 1.36 -11.12 -15.78
C ALA A 34 0.69 -10.04 -14.91
N ILE A 35 -0.55 -9.66 -15.23
CA ILE A 35 -1.33 -8.69 -14.44
C ILE A 35 -1.59 -9.23 -13.03
N ASN A 36 -1.98 -10.50 -12.92
CA ASN A 36 -2.26 -11.12 -11.62
C ASN A 36 -1.00 -11.19 -10.74
N ALA A 37 0.14 -11.57 -11.31
CA ALA A 37 1.42 -11.56 -10.59
C ALA A 37 1.80 -10.15 -10.14
N GLY A 38 1.62 -9.14 -11.00
CA GLY A 38 1.86 -7.73 -10.65
C GLY A 38 0.95 -7.26 -9.50
N SER A 39 -0.34 -7.63 -9.54
CA SER A 39 -1.30 -7.29 -8.49
C SER A 39 -0.91 -7.91 -7.14
N GLN A 40 -0.52 -9.18 -7.12
CA GLN A 40 -0.04 -9.85 -5.91
C GLN A 40 1.20 -9.17 -5.33
N GLN A 41 2.15 -8.80 -6.19
CA GLN A 41 3.36 -8.12 -5.74
C GLN A 41 3.08 -6.73 -5.17
N LEU A 42 2.15 -5.98 -5.79
CA LEU A 42 1.71 -4.69 -5.25
C LEU A 42 1.05 -4.85 -3.87
N SER A 43 0.21 -5.87 -3.67
CA SER A 43 -0.39 -6.15 -2.37
C SER A 43 0.65 -6.44 -1.29
N LEU A 44 1.70 -7.20 -1.61
CA LEU A 44 2.80 -7.46 -0.68
C LEU A 44 3.58 -6.19 -0.34
N ASN A 45 3.82 -5.33 -1.33
CA ASN A 45 4.50 -4.05 -1.11
C ASN A 45 3.67 -3.11 -0.24
N ILE A 46 2.35 -3.03 -0.46
CA ILE A 46 1.45 -2.24 0.38
C ILE A 46 1.54 -2.72 1.83
N LEU A 47 1.43 -4.03 2.07
CA LEU A 47 1.51 -4.58 3.42
C LEU A 47 2.86 -4.29 4.09
N ALA A 48 3.96 -4.41 3.34
CA ALA A 48 5.29 -4.10 3.83
C ALA A 48 5.44 -2.61 4.20
N LEU A 49 4.94 -1.71 3.35
CA LEU A 49 4.98 -0.27 3.57
C LEU A 49 4.07 0.15 4.73
N GLU A 50 2.89 -0.46 4.88
CA GLU A 50 2.01 -0.23 6.02
C GLU A 50 2.69 -0.63 7.33
N LYS A 51 3.39 -1.76 7.35
CA LYS A 51 4.17 -2.20 8.51
C LYS A 51 5.30 -1.22 8.82
N GLN A 52 6.04 -0.77 7.80
CA GLN A 52 7.10 0.24 8.00
C GLN A 52 6.52 1.56 8.51
N LYS A 53 5.39 2.01 7.96
CA LYS A 53 4.68 3.20 8.43
C LYS A 53 4.33 3.07 9.91
N GLN A 54 3.72 1.96 10.32
CA GLN A 54 3.37 1.71 11.74
C GLN A 54 4.60 1.73 12.66
N GLN A 55 5.73 1.20 12.20
CA GLN A 55 6.98 1.20 12.98
C GLN A 55 7.53 2.61 13.16
N LEU A 56 7.49 3.44 12.12
CA LEU A 56 8.03 4.80 12.11
C LEU A 56 7.05 5.86 12.66
N GLU A 57 5.77 5.54 12.71
CA GLU A 57 4.75 6.48 13.16
C GLU A 57 4.99 6.89 14.61
N VAL A 58 5.02 8.19 14.87
CA VAL A 58 5.16 8.79 16.19
C VAL A 58 3.80 9.42 16.54
N THR A 59 2.87 8.60 17.00
CA THR A 59 1.57 9.01 17.53
C THR A 59 1.49 8.66 19.00
N GLU A 60 0.53 9.24 19.71
CA GLU A 60 0.30 8.89 21.11
C GLU A 60 0.08 7.38 21.30
N ASN A 61 -0.70 6.77 20.41
CA ASN A 61 -0.97 5.33 20.44
C ASN A 61 0.27 4.48 20.13
N SER A 62 1.13 4.90 19.20
CA SER A 62 2.34 4.15 18.87
C SER A 62 3.40 4.20 19.97
N LEU A 63 3.33 5.22 20.84
CA LEU A 63 4.22 5.41 21.99
C LEU A 63 3.67 4.83 23.30
N ARG A 64 2.34 4.71 23.44
CA ARG A 64 1.66 4.25 24.68
C ARG A 64 2.15 2.92 25.26
N ASN A 65 2.67 2.02 24.44
CA ASN A 65 3.09 0.69 24.88
C ASN A 65 4.57 0.41 24.54
N ASN A 66 5.38 1.45 24.33
CA ASN A 66 6.76 1.29 23.87
C ASN A 66 7.70 2.32 24.51
N ASP A 67 8.04 2.11 25.79
CA ASP A 67 8.97 2.97 26.52
C ASP A 67 10.34 3.13 25.84
N PRO A 68 10.96 2.10 25.23
CA PRO A 68 12.18 2.29 24.45
C PRO A 68 12.00 3.27 23.29
N LYS A 69 10.84 3.22 22.61
CA LYS A 69 10.51 4.14 21.52
C LYS A 69 10.25 5.56 22.05
N VAL A 70 9.59 5.70 23.20
CA VAL A 70 9.43 6.99 23.89
C VAL A 70 10.80 7.59 24.16
N LEU A 71 11.68 6.86 24.83
CA LEU A 71 13.03 7.32 25.17
C LEU A 71 13.82 7.72 23.91
N PHE A 72 13.74 6.93 22.84
CA PHE A 72 14.44 7.21 21.59
C PHE A 72 13.96 8.51 20.93
N TYR A 73 12.66 8.75 20.87
CA TYR A 73 12.11 9.91 20.15
C TYR A 73 12.01 11.18 20.99
N THR A 74 11.92 11.08 22.31
CA THR A 74 11.65 12.25 23.17
C THR A 74 12.68 12.46 24.27
N GLY A 75 13.59 11.50 24.50
CA GLY A 75 14.50 11.51 25.64
C GLY A 75 13.84 11.28 27.00
N ILE A 76 12.52 11.09 27.04
CA ILE A 76 11.76 10.87 28.28
C ILE A 76 11.76 9.38 28.63
N ALA A 77 11.92 9.04 29.91
CA ALA A 77 12.19 7.67 30.34
C ALA A 77 11.06 6.66 30.06
N ASN A 78 9.80 7.10 30.10
CA ASN A 78 8.64 6.23 29.87
C ASN A 78 7.40 7.04 29.44
N VAL A 79 6.40 6.33 28.94
CA VAL A 79 5.17 6.95 28.44
C VAL A 79 4.36 7.68 29.51
N ALA A 80 4.37 7.21 30.76
CA ALA A 80 3.60 7.85 31.83
C ALA A 80 4.09 9.28 32.10
N LEU A 81 5.42 9.48 32.10
CA LEU A 81 6.02 10.80 32.20
C LEU A 81 5.74 11.66 30.97
N LEU A 82 5.84 11.10 29.76
CA LEU A 82 5.56 11.82 28.52
C LEU A 82 4.11 12.36 28.50
N VAL A 83 3.15 11.51 28.88
CA VAL A 83 1.73 11.90 28.94
C VAL A 83 1.47 12.92 30.04
N ALA A 84 2.09 12.77 31.21
CA ALA A 84 1.96 13.76 32.28
C ALA A 84 2.50 15.14 31.88
N ILE A 85 3.66 15.18 31.21
CA ILE A 85 4.23 16.43 30.67
C ILE A 85 3.29 17.01 29.62
N PHE A 86 2.81 16.20 28.69
CA PHE A 86 1.87 16.66 27.67
C PHE A 86 0.62 17.29 28.30
N GLN A 87 -0.01 16.63 29.28
CA GLN A 87 -1.20 17.15 29.96
C GLN A 87 -0.94 18.49 30.68
N LEU A 88 0.26 18.69 31.22
CA LEU A 88 0.64 19.94 31.89
C LEU A 88 0.83 21.10 30.91
N ILE A 89 1.39 20.82 29.72
CA ILE A 89 1.77 21.87 28.77
C ILE A 89 0.85 21.95 27.55
N GLU A 90 -0.13 21.07 27.42
CA GLU A 90 -1.05 21.00 26.28
C GLU A 90 -1.70 22.37 26.01
N VAL A 91 -2.01 23.13 27.05
CA VAL A 91 -2.61 24.47 26.95
C VAL A 91 -1.74 25.49 26.21
N VAL A 92 -0.41 25.29 26.19
CA VAL A 92 0.54 26.17 25.48
C VAL A 92 1.02 25.60 24.15
N VAL A 93 0.67 24.35 23.82
CA VAL A 93 0.99 23.75 22.51
C VAL A 93 0.10 24.40 21.45
N LYS A 94 0.74 25.11 20.51
CA LYS A 94 0.06 25.88 19.46
C LYS A 94 -0.56 24.97 18.40
N HIS A 95 -1.83 24.64 18.56
CA HIS A 95 -2.61 23.90 17.57
C HIS A 95 -3.60 24.82 16.85
N THR A 96 -3.56 24.82 15.52
CA THR A 96 -4.49 25.59 14.68
C THR A 96 -5.13 24.71 13.62
N SER A 97 -6.23 25.16 13.02
CA SER A 97 -6.92 24.44 11.94
C SER A 97 -6.08 24.26 10.66
N GLN A 98 -4.95 24.97 10.55
CA GLN A 98 -3.99 24.80 9.46
C GLN A 98 -2.98 23.67 9.73
N ASN A 99 -2.89 23.19 10.97
CA ASN A 99 -1.94 22.15 11.33
C ASN A 99 -2.49 20.78 10.96
N VAL A 100 -1.69 20.00 10.22
CA VAL A 100 -2.06 18.65 9.77
C VAL A 100 -1.75 17.60 10.84
N LEU A 101 -0.91 17.96 11.81
CA LEU A 101 -0.49 17.06 12.89
C LEU A 101 -1.45 17.11 14.06
N ALA A 102 -1.60 15.98 14.75
CA ALA A 102 -2.28 15.99 16.04
C ALA A 102 -1.48 16.80 17.05
N LYS A 103 -2.17 17.47 17.96
CA LYS A 103 -1.55 18.31 19.00
C LYS A 103 -0.47 17.61 19.82
N PHE A 104 -0.62 16.30 20.07
CA PHE A 104 0.40 15.48 20.72
C PHE A 104 1.70 15.36 19.90
N GLN A 105 1.59 15.27 18.57
CA GLN A 105 2.76 15.21 17.69
C GLN A 105 3.45 16.57 17.58
N GLU A 106 2.67 17.65 17.60
CA GLU A 106 3.21 19.02 17.67
C GLU A 106 3.97 19.25 18.98
N PHE A 107 3.46 18.71 20.08
CA PHE A 107 4.15 18.71 21.36
C PHE A 107 5.53 18.06 21.23
N ILE A 108 5.60 16.85 20.67
CA ILE A 108 6.87 16.15 20.49
C ILE A 108 7.85 16.98 19.65
N LEU A 109 7.41 17.56 18.53
CA LEU A 109 8.31 18.32 17.65
C LEU A 109 8.75 19.69 18.21
N SER A 110 7.95 20.28 19.10
CA SER A 110 8.21 21.63 19.61
C SER A 110 8.91 21.64 20.97
N PHE A 111 8.77 20.58 21.75
CA PHE A 111 9.21 20.53 23.16
C PHE A 111 10.11 19.33 23.49
N CYS A 112 10.31 18.37 22.59
CA CYS A 112 11.25 17.26 22.76
C CYS A 112 12.35 17.33 21.70
#